data_AF-A0A9Q0DT68-F1
#
_entry.id   AF-A0A9Q0DT68-F1
#
_cell.length_a   1.000
_cell.length_b   1.000
_cell.length_c   1.000
_cell.angle_alpha   90.00
_cell.angle_beta   90.00
_cell.angle_gamma   90.00
#
_symmetry.space_group_name_H-M   'P 1'
#
loop_
_entity.id
_entity.type
_entity.pdbx_description
1 polymer ?
#
loop_
_entity_poly.entity_id
_entity_poly.type
_entity_poly.pdbx_seq_one_letter_code
_entity_poly.pdbx_strand_id
1 'polypeptide(L)'
;MLGKNSGVATRLTARYPNLFTWHCMIHRLELAVSDAVDEVQAVNHFKVFLEKIHNLYSQSNKNSRELLEAAQEVGSQVLKIGRVLSTRWVASSFRSVKAVWTSYEALNRHFENAAGDQTRSSKERQTYRGLARRMQSKEFLCDLGLMFDALSEFANLSQQLQAHSVTLLRADHLLKRTIRVLASFKDTQGEKFEEALTAQALGHLGSVPLESNAKLTPINAKQFLQSLINNLAPLI
;
A
#
# COMPACT_ATOMS: atom_id res chain seq x y z
N MET A 1 17.71 -14.49 9.94
CA MET A 1 19.18 -14.67 9.88
C MET A 1 19.87 -14.57 11.24
N LEU A 2 19.29 -13.90 12.26
CA LEU A 2 19.88 -13.78 13.60
C LEU A 2 19.17 -14.64 14.67
N GLY A 3 18.60 -15.80 14.31
CA GLY A 3 17.91 -16.64 15.28
C GLY A 3 18.83 -17.06 16.43
N LYS A 4 18.35 -16.93 17.68
CA LYS A 4 19.15 -17.16 18.90
C LYS A 4 19.89 -18.50 18.93
N ASN A 5 19.29 -19.56 18.37
CA ASN A 5 19.81 -20.92 18.49
C ASN A 5 20.49 -21.44 17.21
N SER A 6 20.05 -20.99 16.04
CA SER A 6 20.47 -21.55 14.74
C SER A 6 20.63 -20.51 13.63
N GLY A 7 20.60 -19.22 13.98
CA GLY A 7 20.82 -18.12 13.05
C GLY A 7 22.20 -18.17 12.40
N VAL A 8 22.29 -17.71 11.15
CA VAL A 8 23.54 -17.56 10.42
C VAL A 8 24.54 -16.72 11.20
N ALA A 9 24.09 -15.59 11.77
CA ALA A 9 24.94 -14.76 12.62
C ALA A 9 25.46 -15.53 13.83
N THR A 10 24.58 -16.19 14.60
CA THR A 10 24.95 -16.99 15.76
C THR A 10 26.01 -18.05 15.43
N ARG A 11 25.84 -18.75 14.30
CA ARG A 11 26.81 -19.75 13.84
C ARG A 11 28.14 -19.14 13.42
N LEU A 12 28.12 -17.97 12.79
CA LEU A 12 29.33 -17.26 12.37
C LEU A 12 30.07 -16.65 13.57
N THR A 13 29.38 -16.04 14.53
CA THR A 13 29.99 -15.48 15.75
C THR A 13 30.56 -16.57 16.65
N ALA A 14 29.97 -17.77 16.67
CA ALA A 14 30.53 -18.92 17.38
C ALA A 14 31.88 -19.37 16.80
N ARG A 15 32.07 -19.25 15.48
CA ARG A 15 33.32 -19.61 14.80
C ARG A 15 34.33 -18.45 14.78
N TYR A 16 33.84 -17.22 14.78
CA TYR A 16 34.64 -16.00 14.71
C TYR A 16 34.17 -15.03 15.82
N PRO A 17 34.71 -15.14 17.04
CA PRO A 17 34.22 -14.39 18.21
C PRO A 17 34.27 -12.86 18.06
N ASN A 18 35.18 -12.37 17.23
CA ASN A 18 35.35 -10.93 16.97
C ASN A 18 34.45 -10.42 15.83
N LEU A 19 33.61 -11.28 15.26
CA LEU A 19 32.68 -10.88 14.20
C LEU A 19 31.57 -10.01 14.80
N PHE A 20 31.52 -8.76 14.37
CA PHE A 20 30.39 -7.89 14.64
C PHE A 20 29.26 -8.14 13.64
N THR A 21 28.03 -8.25 14.13
CA THR A 21 26.86 -8.43 13.26
C THR A 21 25.96 -7.22 13.35
N TRP A 22 25.53 -6.72 12.20
CA TRP A 22 24.67 -5.55 12.09
C TRP A 22 23.50 -5.84 11.17
N HIS A 23 22.30 -5.44 11.57
CA HIS A 23 21.13 -5.58 10.73
C HIS A 23 21.14 -4.57 9.60
N CYS A 24 20.86 -5.05 8.38
CA CYS A 24 20.59 -4.15 7.25
C CYS A 24 19.43 -3.21 7.59
N MET A 25 19.63 -1.90 7.40
CA MET A 25 18.65 -0.88 7.80
C MET A 25 17.32 -1.04 7.06
N ILE A 26 17.36 -1.46 5.80
CA ILE A 26 16.15 -1.75 5.01
C ILE A 26 15.34 -2.87 5.66
N HIS A 27 16.01 -3.92 6.16
CA HIS A 27 15.30 -5.01 6.82
C HIS A 27 14.64 -4.53 8.11
N ARG A 28 15.29 -3.65 8.89
CA ARG A 28 14.70 -3.04 10.08
C ARG A 28 13.49 -2.16 9.72
N LEU A 29 13.60 -1.37 8.66
CA LEU A 29 12.49 -0.56 8.14
C LEU A 29 11.29 -1.43 7.75
N GLU A 30 11.51 -2.52 7.01
CA GLU A 30 10.45 -3.44 6.60
C GLU A 30 9.74 -4.08 7.81
N LEU A 31 10.50 -4.45 8.87
CA LEU A 31 9.92 -4.96 10.10
C LEU A 31 9.09 -3.89 10.82
N ALA A 32 9.63 -2.68 11.00
CA ALA A 32 8.92 -1.57 11.63
C ALA A 32 7.59 -1.23 10.92
N VAL A 33 7.58 -1.22 9.58
CA VAL A 33 6.35 -0.99 8.83
C VAL A 33 5.38 -2.17 8.97
N SER A 34 5.88 -3.41 9.01
CA SER A 34 5.03 -4.59 9.24
C SER A 34 4.37 -4.55 10.62
N ASP A 35 5.15 -4.27 11.67
CA ASP A 35 4.67 -4.22 13.05
C ASP A 35 3.59 -3.13 13.21
N ALA A 36 3.82 -1.95 12.63
CA ALA A 36 2.83 -0.86 12.63
C ALA A 36 1.53 -1.20 11.87
N VAL A 37 1.63 -1.98 10.79
CA VAL A 37 0.45 -2.46 10.05
C VAL A 37 -0.35 -3.46 10.89
N ASP A 38 0.34 -4.34 11.61
CA ASP A 38 -0.31 -5.34 12.46
C ASP A 38 -1.00 -4.72 13.69
N GLU A 39 -0.51 -3.58 14.19
CA GLU A 39 -1.15 -2.79 15.26
C GLU A 39 -2.47 -2.14 14.83
N VAL A 40 -2.67 -1.84 13.54
CA VAL A 40 -3.83 -1.10 13.04
C VAL A 40 -4.74 -2.01 12.23
N GLN A 41 -5.67 -2.67 12.92
CA GLN A 41 -6.55 -3.70 12.36
C GLN A 41 -7.30 -3.26 11.08
N ALA A 42 -7.67 -1.99 10.96
CA ALA A 42 -8.34 -1.46 9.76
C ALA A 42 -7.52 -1.62 8.47
N VAL A 43 -6.19 -1.64 8.56
CA VAL A 43 -5.29 -1.84 7.42
C VAL A 43 -5.47 -3.23 6.79
N ASN A 44 -5.93 -4.23 7.55
CA ASN A 44 -6.19 -5.57 7.02
C ASN A 44 -7.29 -5.56 5.95
N HIS A 45 -8.34 -4.76 6.10
CA HIS A 45 -9.38 -4.65 5.08
C HIS A 45 -8.84 -4.06 3.77
N PHE A 46 -7.95 -3.07 3.87
CA PHE A 46 -7.26 -2.50 2.73
C PHE A 46 -6.37 -3.54 2.04
N LYS A 47 -5.54 -4.26 2.81
CA LYS A 47 -4.66 -5.31 2.31
C LYS A 47 -5.42 -6.42 1.58
N VAL A 48 -6.46 -6.98 2.21
CA VAL A 48 -7.28 -8.05 1.63
C VAL A 48 -7.92 -7.60 0.31
N PHE A 49 -8.38 -6.36 0.24
CA PHE A 49 -8.96 -5.84 -0.99
C PHE A 49 -7.94 -5.72 -2.12
N LEU A 50 -6.74 -5.18 -1.86
CA LEU A 50 -5.71 -5.07 -2.88
C LEU A 50 -5.15 -6.44 -3.29
N GLU A 51 -5.06 -7.40 -2.37
CA GLU A 51 -4.73 -8.80 -2.71
C GLU A 51 -5.79 -9.42 -3.63
N LYS A 52 -7.08 -9.13 -3.40
CA LYS A 52 -8.16 -9.59 -4.29
C LYS A 52 -8.03 -9.01 -5.69
N ILE A 53 -7.73 -7.71 -5.83
CA ILE A 53 -7.47 -7.07 -7.12
C ILE A 53 -6.26 -7.71 -7.80
N HIS A 54 -5.15 -7.90 -7.07
CA HIS A 54 -3.96 -8.55 -7.60
C HIS A 54 -4.25 -9.97 -8.11
N ASN A 55 -4.96 -10.78 -7.33
CA ASN A 55 -5.32 -12.16 -7.70
C ASN A 55 -6.21 -12.19 -8.95
N LEU A 56 -7.16 -11.26 -9.06
CA LEU A 56 -8.09 -11.18 -10.18
C LEU A 56 -7.38 -11.06 -11.54
N TYR A 57 -6.30 -10.26 -11.59
CA TYR A 57 -5.56 -10.01 -12.83
C TYR A 57 -4.36 -10.94 -13.01
N SER A 58 -3.69 -11.34 -11.94
CA SER A 58 -2.54 -12.27 -12.04
C SER A 58 -2.95 -13.69 -12.44
N GLN A 59 -4.21 -14.07 -12.21
CA GLN A 59 -4.72 -15.42 -12.50
C GLN A 59 -5.50 -15.50 -13.82
N SER A 60 -5.82 -14.37 -14.46
CA SER A 60 -6.69 -14.34 -15.65
C SER A 60 -6.20 -13.34 -16.69
N ASN A 61 -5.69 -13.86 -17.80
CA ASN A 61 -5.36 -13.06 -18.98
C ASN A 61 -6.61 -12.39 -19.57
N LYS A 62 -7.78 -13.05 -19.47
CA LYS A 62 -9.06 -12.48 -19.90
C LYS A 62 -9.38 -11.20 -19.12
N ASN A 63 -9.34 -11.25 -17.78
CA ASN A 63 -9.61 -10.08 -16.94
C ASN A 63 -8.58 -8.97 -17.19
N SER A 64 -7.31 -9.33 -17.45
CA SER A 64 -6.28 -8.36 -17.79
C SER A 64 -6.56 -7.65 -19.13
N ARG A 65 -7.05 -8.37 -20.13
CA ARG A 65 -7.47 -7.79 -21.42
C ARG A 65 -8.68 -6.89 -21.25
N GLU A 66 -9.71 -7.34 -20.52
CA GLU A 66 -10.92 -6.55 -20.27
C GLU A 66 -10.63 -5.28 -19.45
N LEU A 67 -9.64 -5.32 -18.54
CA LEU A 67 -9.16 -4.11 -17.86
C LEU A 67 -8.49 -3.13 -18.84
N LEU A 68 -7.72 -3.61 -19.82
CA LEU A 68 -7.11 -2.76 -20.84
C LEU A 68 -8.18 -2.15 -21.76
N GLU A 69 -9.20 -2.92 -22.13
CA GLU A 69 -10.37 -2.43 -22.88
C GLU A 69 -11.07 -1.31 -22.08
N ALA A 70 -11.38 -1.55 -20.81
CA ALA A 70 -11.98 -0.56 -19.91
C ALA A 70 -11.10 0.69 -19.75
N ALA A 71 -9.78 0.54 -19.74
CA ALA A 71 -8.85 1.66 -19.65
C ALA A 71 -8.84 2.53 -20.90
N GLN A 72 -8.98 1.93 -22.09
CA GLN A 72 -9.14 2.65 -23.35
C GLN A 72 -10.43 3.47 -23.35
N GLU A 73 -11.53 2.92 -22.83
CA GLU A 73 -12.83 3.63 -22.74
C GLU A 73 -12.76 4.91 -21.89
N VAL A 74 -12.01 4.88 -20.78
CA VAL A 74 -11.90 6.04 -19.86
C VAL A 74 -10.64 6.87 -20.10
N GLY A 75 -9.82 6.54 -21.10
CA GLY A 75 -8.55 7.25 -21.36
C GLY A 75 -7.51 7.13 -20.23
N SER A 76 -7.57 6.06 -19.44
CA SER A 76 -6.70 5.83 -18.29
C SER A 76 -5.52 4.92 -18.64
N GLN A 77 -4.42 5.06 -17.91
CA GLN A 77 -3.32 4.09 -17.95
C GLN A 77 -3.60 2.91 -17.00
N VAL A 78 -3.21 1.70 -17.40
CA VAL A 78 -3.16 0.53 -16.50
C VAL A 78 -1.71 0.24 -16.14
N LEU A 79 -1.43 0.23 -14.84
CA LEU A 79 -0.14 -0.19 -14.30
C LEU A 79 -0.26 -1.60 -13.70
N LYS A 80 0.86 -2.33 -13.65
CA LYS A 80 0.89 -3.68 -13.07
C LYS A 80 0.60 -3.62 -11.57
N ILE A 81 -0.50 -4.23 -11.14
CA ILE A 81 -0.90 -4.32 -9.74
C ILE A 81 -0.25 -5.55 -9.11
N GLY A 82 0.68 -5.32 -8.19
CA GLY A 82 1.33 -6.36 -7.40
C GLY A 82 0.64 -6.61 -6.05
N ARG A 83 1.28 -7.41 -5.21
CA ARG A 83 0.89 -7.57 -3.80
C ARG A 83 1.24 -6.33 -2.99
N VAL A 84 0.56 -6.16 -1.86
CA VAL A 84 0.70 -5.02 -0.95
C VAL A 84 0.85 -5.55 0.47
N LEU A 85 1.77 -4.96 1.24
CA LEU A 85 2.05 -5.32 2.63
C LEU A 85 2.29 -6.82 2.83
N SER A 86 2.86 -7.46 1.80
CA SER A 86 3.44 -8.80 1.90
C SER A 86 4.86 -8.70 2.41
N THR A 87 5.36 -9.75 3.06
CA THR A 87 6.74 -9.80 3.54
C THR A 87 7.72 -9.44 2.42
N ARG A 88 8.43 -8.31 2.60
CA ARG A 88 9.77 -7.98 2.05
C ARG A 88 9.95 -6.77 1.13
N TRP A 89 8.94 -6.00 0.70
CA TRP A 89 9.25 -4.75 -0.03
C TRP A 89 8.17 -3.67 0.10
N VAL A 90 8.34 -2.71 1.00
CA VAL A 90 7.50 -1.50 1.11
C VAL A 90 7.48 -0.72 -0.21
N ALA A 91 8.61 -0.64 -0.91
CA ALA A 91 8.67 -0.05 -2.26
C ALA A 91 7.79 -0.80 -3.28
N SER A 92 7.63 -2.12 -3.14
CA SER A 92 6.70 -2.89 -3.98
C SER A 92 5.25 -2.61 -3.61
N SER A 93 4.96 -2.46 -2.32
CA SER A 93 3.63 -2.08 -1.85
C SER A 93 3.23 -0.71 -2.40
N PHE A 94 4.14 0.25 -2.39
CA PHE A 94 3.92 1.56 -3.01
C PHE A 94 3.62 1.46 -4.51
N ARG A 95 4.40 0.69 -5.28
CA ARG A 95 4.13 0.50 -6.72
C ARG A 95 2.73 -0.04 -6.99
N SER A 96 2.28 -0.99 -6.18
CA SER A 96 0.94 -1.57 -6.30
C SER A 96 -0.16 -0.57 -5.92
N VAL A 97 0.00 0.18 -4.83
CA VAL A 97 -0.94 1.25 -4.43
C VAL A 97 -0.99 2.34 -5.49
N LYS A 98 0.16 2.78 -6.00
CA LYS A 98 0.27 3.72 -7.12
C LYS A 98 -0.42 3.19 -8.37
N ALA A 99 -0.29 1.91 -8.67
CA ALA A 99 -0.95 1.29 -9.80
C ALA A 99 -2.47 1.31 -9.68
N VAL A 100 -3.00 1.02 -8.48
CA VAL A 100 -4.44 1.09 -8.20
C VAL A 100 -4.95 2.52 -8.29
N TRP A 101 -4.24 3.50 -7.73
CA TRP A 101 -4.60 4.92 -7.83
C TRP A 101 -4.62 5.39 -9.30
N THR A 102 -3.57 5.08 -10.05
CA THR A 102 -3.45 5.51 -11.46
C THR A 102 -4.49 4.85 -12.36
N SER A 103 -4.87 3.61 -12.05
CA SER A 103 -5.82 2.83 -12.85
C SER A 103 -7.24 2.86 -12.26
N TYR A 104 -7.54 3.80 -11.36
CA TYR A 104 -8.74 3.75 -10.52
C TYR A 104 -10.04 3.74 -11.33
N GLU A 105 -10.14 4.62 -12.33
CA GLU A 105 -11.30 4.69 -13.22
C GLU A 105 -11.44 3.43 -14.08
N ALA A 106 -10.34 2.95 -14.66
CA ALA A 106 -10.32 1.73 -15.46
C ALA A 106 -10.75 0.50 -14.64
N LEU A 107 -10.27 0.39 -13.40
CA LEU A 107 -10.65 -0.67 -12.48
C LEU A 107 -12.15 -0.64 -12.18
N ASN A 108 -12.69 0.54 -11.85
CA ASN A 108 -14.11 0.68 -11.58
C ASN A 108 -14.96 0.34 -12.81
N ARG A 109 -14.60 0.87 -13.99
CA ARG A 109 -15.26 0.59 -15.27
C ARG A 109 -15.28 -0.90 -15.58
N HIS A 110 -14.14 -1.58 -15.45
CA HIS A 110 -14.08 -3.02 -15.67
C HIS A 110 -15.01 -3.77 -14.70
N PHE A 111 -15.05 -3.39 -13.42
CA PHE A 111 -15.94 -4.03 -12.45
C PHE A 111 -17.42 -3.79 -12.76
N GLU A 112 -17.80 -2.60 -13.22
CA GLU A 112 -19.17 -2.30 -13.66
C GLU A 112 -19.56 -3.12 -14.91
N ASN A 113 -18.68 -3.14 -15.93
CA ASN A 113 -18.90 -3.91 -17.16
C ASN A 113 -19.08 -5.41 -16.84
N ALA A 114 -18.19 -5.98 -16.02
CA ALA A 114 -18.27 -7.38 -15.61
C ALA A 114 -19.46 -7.68 -14.68
N ALA A 115 -19.96 -6.70 -13.92
CA ALA A 115 -21.17 -6.83 -13.12
C ALA A 115 -22.46 -6.82 -13.97
N GLY A 116 -22.44 -6.13 -15.12
CA GLY A 116 -23.54 -6.06 -16.08
C GLY A 116 -23.57 -7.19 -17.12
N ASP A 117 -22.42 -7.84 -17.37
CA ASP A 117 -22.27 -8.86 -18.41
C ASP A 117 -23.12 -10.11 -18.14
N GLN A 118 -24.17 -10.29 -18.95
CA GLN A 118 -25.11 -11.41 -18.84
C GLN A 118 -24.50 -12.78 -19.19
N THR A 119 -23.34 -12.82 -19.85
CA THR A 119 -22.63 -14.07 -20.16
C THR A 119 -21.93 -14.67 -18.93
N ARG A 120 -21.69 -13.86 -17.89
CA ARG A 120 -21.08 -14.30 -16.63
C ARG A 120 -22.11 -14.90 -15.69
N SER A 121 -21.66 -15.79 -14.82
CA SER A 121 -22.53 -16.39 -13.81
C SER A 121 -23.08 -15.33 -12.85
N SER A 122 -24.25 -15.59 -12.24
CA SER A 122 -24.84 -14.69 -11.23
C SER A 122 -23.87 -14.41 -10.08
N LYS A 123 -23.10 -15.42 -9.66
CA LYS A 123 -22.10 -15.31 -8.59
C LYS A 123 -20.93 -14.40 -8.96
N GLU A 124 -20.42 -14.50 -10.19
CA GLU A 124 -19.35 -13.63 -10.68
C GLU A 124 -19.84 -12.18 -10.76
N ARG A 125 -21.01 -11.95 -11.37
CA ARG A 125 -21.61 -10.61 -11.45
C ARG A 125 -21.76 -9.99 -10.07
N GLN A 126 -22.27 -10.75 -9.09
CA GLN A 126 -22.41 -10.26 -7.73
C GLN A 126 -21.05 -9.94 -7.06
N THR A 127 -20.00 -10.72 -7.38
CA THR A 127 -18.65 -10.45 -6.91
C THR A 127 -18.13 -9.13 -7.46
N TYR A 128 -18.29 -8.89 -8.76
CA TYR A 128 -17.88 -7.66 -9.42
C TYR A 128 -18.66 -6.43 -8.93
N ARG A 129 -19.97 -6.55 -8.66
CA ARG A 129 -20.74 -5.47 -8.00
C ARG A 129 -20.15 -5.10 -6.64
N GLY A 130 -19.73 -6.09 -5.86
CA GLY A 130 -19.06 -5.86 -4.59
C GLY A 130 -17.72 -5.14 -4.74
N LEU A 131 -16.95 -5.46 -5.79
CA LEU A 131 -15.68 -4.78 -6.11
C LEU A 131 -15.92 -3.33 -6.56
N ALA A 132 -16.88 -3.08 -7.45
CA ALA A 132 -17.25 -1.73 -7.90
C ALA A 132 -17.72 -0.85 -6.72
N ARG A 133 -18.65 -1.34 -5.90
CA ARG A 133 -19.11 -0.63 -4.69
C ARG A 133 -17.99 -0.32 -3.70
N ARG A 134 -16.96 -1.16 -3.68
CA ARG A 134 -15.79 -0.94 -2.83
C ARG A 134 -14.87 0.13 -3.41
N MET A 135 -14.67 0.16 -4.73
CA MET A 135 -13.95 1.25 -5.40
C MET A 135 -14.69 2.56 -5.16
N GLN A 136 -16.00 2.62 -5.42
CA GLN A 136 -16.87 3.78 -5.24
C GLN A 136 -17.06 4.23 -3.78
N SER A 137 -16.41 3.60 -2.79
CA SER A 137 -16.53 3.98 -1.39
C SER A 137 -15.63 5.19 -1.07
N LYS A 138 -16.22 6.23 -0.49
CA LYS A 138 -15.51 7.39 0.06
C LYS A 138 -14.42 6.96 1.05
N GLU A 139 -14.76 6.01 1.91
CA GLU A 139 -13.87 5.47 2.95
C GLU A 139 -12.67 4.75 2.33
N PHE A 140 -12.89 3.92 1.30
CA PHE A 140 -11.79 3.22 0.62
C PHE A 140 -10.89 4.18 -0.15
N LEU A 141 -11.45 5.21 -0.80
CA LEU A 141 -10.64 6.19 -1.51
C LEU A 141 -9.71 6.95 -0.55
N CYS A 142 -10.22 7.34 0.61
CA CYS A 142 -9.43 7.96 1.67
C CYS A 142 -8.33 7.03 2.19
N ASP A 143 -8.65 5.75 2.45
CA ASP A 143 -7.65 4.75 2.83
C ASP A 143 -6.55 4.62 1.77
N LEU A 144 -6.93 4.62 0.49
CA LEU A 144 -6.00 4.51 -0.63
C LEU A 144 -5.06 5.73 -0.71
N GLY A 145 -5.59 6.94 -0.54
CA GLY A 145 -4.79 8.18 -0.53
C GLY A 145 -3.79 8.21 0.62
N LEU A 146 -4.25 7.89 1.84
CA LEU A 146 -3.40 7.80 3.03
C LEU A 146 -2.27 6.78 2.86
N MET A 147 -2.61 5.59 2.35
CA MET A 147 -1.63 4.53 2.10
C MET A 147 -0.67 4.91 0.99
N PHE A 148 -1.12 5.64 -0.04
CA PHE A 148 -0.25 6.14 -1.11
C PHE A 148 0.83 7.05 -0.53
N ASP A 149 0.44 8.08 0.22
CA ASP A 149 1.36 9.09 0.74
C ASP A 149 2.38 8.45 1.70
N ALA A 150 1.91 7.65 2.66
CA ALA A 150 2.78 6.97 3.62
C ALA A 150 3.76 5.99 2.95
N LEU A 151 3.28 5.15 2.03
CA LEU A 151 4.13 4.18 1.33
C LEU A 151 5.10 4.87 0.36
N SER A 152 4.76 6.05 -0.18
CA SER A 152 5.66 6.83 -1.03
C SER A 152 6.91 7.28 -0.27
N GLU A 153 6.74 7.78 0.95
CA GLU A 153 7.83 8.19 1.85
C GLU A 153 8.72 7.00 2.21
N PHE A 154 8.11 5.86 2.50
CA PHE A 154 8.88 4.64 2.78
C PHE A 154 9.58 4.05 1.56
N ALA A 155 8.97 4.12 0.38
CA ALA A 155 9.61 3.69 -0.86
C ALA A 155 10.85 4.54 -1.13
N ASN A 156 10.74 5.86 -0.95
CA ASN A 156 11.85 6.79 -1.08
C ASN A 156 12.96 6.52 -0.05
N LEU A 157 12.59 6.35 1.22
CA LEU A 157 13.53 6.01 2.29
C LEU A 157 14.25 4.68 2.00
N SER A 158 13.50 3.64 1.62
CA SER A 158 14.03 2.32 1.31
C SER A 158 15.06 2.38 0.17
N GLN A 159 14.77 3.13 -0.89
CA GLN A 159 15.71 3.35 -1.99
C GLN A 159 16.98 4.09 -1.54
N GLN A 160 16.86 5.13 -0.72
CA GLN A 160 18.02 5.87 -0.22
C GLN A 160 18.88 5.03 0.72
N LEU A 161 18.27 4.17 1.54
CA LEU A 161 18.98 3.23 2.41
C LEU A 161 19.66 2.08 1.65
N GLN A 162 19.27 1.83 0.39
CA GLN A 162 19.90 0.84 -0.51
C GLN A 162 21.08 1.41 -1.30
N ALA A 163 21.25 2.73 -1.31
CA ALA A 163 22.32 3.36 -2.06
C ALA A 163 23.69 2.91 -1.51
N HIS A 164 24.61 2.53 -2.41
CA HIS A 164 25.97 2.11 -2.04
C HIS A 164 26.76 3.19 -1.28
N SER A 165 26.37 4.45 -1.42
CA SER A 165 26.99 5.61 -0.76
C SER A 165 26.39 5.95 0.60
N VAL A 166 25.39 5.21 1.09
CA VAL A 166 24.74 5.53 2.36
C VAL A 166 25.67 5.28 3.55
N THR A 167 25.83 6.28 4.41
CA THR A 167 26.53 6.16 5.70
C THR A 167 25.53 5.99 6.84
N LEU A 168 25.99 5.53 8.01
CA LEU A 168 25.13 5.44 9.20
C LEU A 168 24.53 6.80 9.60
N LEU A 169 25.35 7.86 9.57
CA LEU A 169 24.90 9.23 9.83
C LEU A 169 23.85 9.69 8.82
N ARG A 170 24.02 9.33 7.54
CA ARG A 170 23.02 9.64 6.52
C ARG A 170 21.73 8.86 6.74
N ALA A 171 21.82 7.58 7.06
CA ALA A 171 20.66 6.74 7.37
C ALA A 171 19.85 7.29 8.55
N ASP A 172 20.51 7.70 9.63
CA ASP A 172 19.90 8.38 10.79
C ASP A 172 19.15 9.65 10.37
N HIS A 173 19.80 10.52 9.59
CA HIS A 173 19.17 11.74 9.10
C HIS A 173 17.94 11.46 8.24
N LEU A 174 18.01 10.44 7.37
CA LEU A 174 16.90 10.04 6.52
C LEU A 174 15.71 9.50 7.33
N LEU A 175 15.95 8.67 8.34
CA LEU A 175 14.92 8.19 9.25
C LEU A 175 14.24 9.35 10.00
N LYS A 176 15.03 10.26 10.58
CA LYS A 176 14.52 11.47 11.25
C LYS A 176 13.74 12.37 10.31
N ARG A 177 14.13 12.48 9.04
CA ARG A 177 13.37 13.21 8.02
C ARG A 177 12.02 12.55 7.78
N THR A 178 12.00 11.25 7.49
CA THR A 178 10.75 10.51 7.23
C THR A 178 9.81 10.56 8.42
N ILE A 179 10.29 10.40 9.65
CA ILE A 179 9.45 10.55 10.86
C ILE A 179 8.81 11.94 10.94
N ARG A 180 9.57 13.01 10.65
CA ARG A 180 9.03 14.38 10.65
C ARG A 180 7.95 14.57 9.57
N VAL A 181 8.14 14.01 8.38
CA VAL A 181 7.14 14.07 7.30
C VAL A 181 5.86 13.31 7.70
N LEU A 182 5.99 12.10 8.24
CA LEU A 182 4.84 11.33 8.73
C LEU A 182 4.13 12.04 9.90
N ALA A 183 4.86 12.74 10.76
CA ALA A 183 4.30 13.56 11.81
C ALA A 183 3.50 14.74 11.24
N SER A 184 4.05 15.43 10.23
CA SER A 184 3.32 16.52 9.57
C SER A 184 2.03 16.07 8.90
N PHE A 185 1.94 14.83 8.41
CA PHE A 185 0.70 14.27 7.84
C PHE A 185 -0.48 14.22 8.82
N LYS A 186 -0.24 14.37 10.13
CA LYS A 186 -1.31 14.43 11.14
C LYS A 186 -2.01 15.78 11.20
N ASP A 187 -1.33 16.83 10.73
CA ASP A 187 -1.79 18.23 10.76
C ASP A 187 -2.02 18.79 9.35
N THR A 188 -1.20 18.39 8.38
CA THR A 188 -1.28 18.76 6.97
C THR A 188 -1.29 17.49 6.13
N GLN A 189 -2.44 17.16 5.53
CA GLN A 189 -2.60 15.92 4.78
C GLN A 189 -1.56 15.78 3.66
N GLY A 190 -1.20 14.53 3.33
CA GLY A 190 -0.43 14.25 2.13
C GLY A 190 -1.24 14.53 0.87
N GLU A 191 -0.55 14.71 -0.26
CA GLU A 191 -1.14 15.13 -1.54
C GLU A 191 -2.30 14.22 -1.97
N LYS A 192 -2.12 12.89 -1.92
CA LYS A 192 -3.16 11.96 -2.39
C LYS A 192 -4.29 11.79 -1.39
N PHE A 193 -4.01 11.94 -0.10
CA PHE A 193 -5.06 11.97 0.90
C PHE A 193 -5.92 13.25 0.78
N GLU A 194 -5.31 14.40 0.50
CA GLU A 194 -6.04 15.65 0.23
C GLU A 194 -6.87 15.58 -1.07
N GLU A 195 -6.30 14.98 -2.13
CA GLU A 195 -7.03 14.71 -3.38
C GLU A 195 -8.25 13.81 -3.13
N ALA A 196 -8.11 12.76 -2.31
CA ALA A 196 -9.20 11.88 -1.91
C ALA A 196 -10.30 12.61 -1.12
N LEU A 197 -9.93 13.48 -0.18
CA LEU A 197 -10.88 14.28 0.60
C LEU A 197 -11.65 15.28 -0.28
N THR A 198 -10.96 15.89 -1.25
CA THR A 198 -11.58 16.79 -2.22
C THR A 198 -12.57 16.04 -3.10
N ALA A 199 -12.18 14.88 -3.63
CA ALA A 199 -13.06 14.00 -4.40
C ALA A 199 -14.27 13.54 -3.58
N GLN A 200 -14.08 13.22 -2.29
CA GLN A 200 -15.16 12.86 -1.37
C GLN A 200 -16.19 13.99 -1.21
N ALA A 201 -15.72 15.24 -1.11
CA ALA A 201 -16.57 16.42 -1.00
C ALA A 201 -17.33 16.71 -2.31
N LEU A 202 -16.67 16.52 -3.47
CA LEU A 202 -17.28 16.64 -4.79
C LEU A 202 -18.25 15.49 -5.10
N GLY A 203 -18.07 14.34 -4.46
CA GLY A 203 -18.90 13.14 -4.66
C GLY A 203 -18.45 12.25 -5.83
N HIS A 204 -17.28 12.49 -6.41
CA HIS A 204 -16.69 11.66 -7.47
C HIS A 204 -15.17 11.81 -7.53
N LEU A 205 -14.48 10.80 -8.06
CA LEU A 205 -13.07 10.89 -8.50
C LEU A 205 -13.00 10.55 -9.99
N GLY A 206 -12.63 11.55 -10.82
CA GLY A 206 -12.74 11.41 -12.27
C GLY A 206 -14.18 11.12 -12.67
N SER A 207 -14.42 10.07 -13.46
CA SER A 207 -15.76 9.60 -13.82
C SER A 207 -16.42 8.66 -12.78
N VAL A 208 -15.72 8.31 -11.69
CA VAL A 208 -16.21 7.33 -10.70
C VAL A 208 -17.03 8.03 -9.61
N PRO A 209 -18.34 7.74 -9.48
CA PRO A 209 -19.15 8.31 -8.39
C PRO A 209 -18.73 7.73 -7.04
N LEU A 210 -18.83 8.54 -5.98
CA LEU A 210 -18.46 8.16 -4.62
C LEU A 210 -19.65 8.15 -3.68
N GLU A 211 -19.87 7.01 -3.04
CA GLU A 211 -20.90 6.76 -2.05
C GLU A 211 -20.28 6.37 -0.70
N SER A 212 -21.02 6.56 0.39
CA SER A 212 -20.60 6.08 1.70
C SER A 212 -20.88 4.58 1.84
N ASN A 213 -19.91 3.84 2.37
CA ASN A 213 -20.03 2.41 2.60
C ASN A 213 -19.96 2.10 4.10
N ALA A 214 -21.12 2.03 4.74
CA ALA A 214 -21.23 1.79 6.18
C ALA A 214 -20.61 0.45 6.67
N LYS A 215 -20.32 -0.49 5.76
CA LYS A 215 -19.65 -1.76 6.10
C LYS A 215 -18.13 -1.62 6.18
N LEU A 216 -17.56 -0.51 5.72
CA LEU A 216 -16.14 -0.23 5.82
C LEU A 216 -15.86 0.64 7.04
N THR A 217 -15.03 0.13 7.94
CA THR A 217 -14.31 0.96 8.90
C THR A 217 -13.05 1.53 8.23
N PRO A 218 -12.97 2.85 7.94
CA PRO A 218 -11.77 3.46 7.38
C PRO A 218 -10.60 3.38 8.35
N ILE A 219 -9.39 3.49 7.82
CA ILE A 219 -8.15 3.61 8.59
C ILE A 219 -8.17 4.94 9.34
N ASN A 220 -8.02 4.90 10.66
CA ASN A 220 -7.81 6.12 11.43
C ASN A 220 -6.42 6.69 11.11
N ALA A 221 -6.37 7.75 10.30
CA ALA A 221 -5.13 8.33 9.81
C ALA A 221 -4.17 8.73 10.94
N LYS A 222 -4.67 9.39 12.00
CA LYS A 222 -3.82 9.83 13.12
C LYS A 222 -3.25 8.65 13.91
N GLN A 223 -4.04 7.62 14.14
CA GLN A 223 -3.59 6.39 14.79
C GLN A 223 -2.55 5.67 13.94
N PHE A 224 -2.82 5.50 12.64
CA PHE A 224 -1.94 4.82 11.71
C PHE A 224 -0.58 5.53 11.57
N LEU A 225 -0.59 6.84 11.33
CA LEU A 225 0.63 7.64 11.26
C LEU A 225 1.41 7.60 12.58
N GLN A 226 0.72 7.63 13.73
CA GLN A 226 1.39 7.51 15.02
C GLN A 226 2.04 6.13 15.23
N SER A 227 1.35 5.05 14.85
CA SER A 227 1.90 3.68 14.93
C SER A 227 3.14 3.53 14.04
N LEU A 228 3.11 4.07 12.82
CA LEU A 228 4.28 4.14 11.94
C LEU A 228 5.45 4.88 12.59
N ILE A 229 5.20 6.07 13.16
CA ILE A 229 6.24 6.87 13.83
C ILE A 229 6.84 6.11 15.03
N ASN A 230 6.00 5.52 15.87
CA ASN A 230 6.43 4.78 17.05
C ASN A 230 7.33 3.60 16.69
N ASN A 231 7.02 2.89 15.61
CA ASN A 231 7.80 1.75 15.16
C ASN A 231 9.10 2.14 14.43
N LEU A 232 9.19 3.36 13.86
CA LEU A 232 10.42 3.87 13.25
C LEU A 232 11.40 4.50 14.25
N ALA A 233 10.90 5.09 15.34
CA ALA A 233 11.74 5.78 16.31
C ALA A 233 12.90 4.92 16.88
N PRO A 234 12.72 3.61 17.16
CA PRO A 234 13.81 2.73 17.62
C PRO A 234 14.89 2.42 16.56
N LEU A 235 14.73 2.87 15.31
CA LEU A 235 15.70 2.64 14.24
C LEU A 235 16.82 3.69 14.23
N ILE A 236 16.58 4.83 14.87
CA ILE A 236 17.54 5.91 15.18
C ILE A 236 18.48 5.44 16.29
#